data_AF-A0AAI9Y2I1-F1
#
_entry.id   AF-A0AAI9Y2I1-F1
#
_cell.length_a   1.000
_cell.length_b   1.000
_cell.length_c   1.000
_cell.angle_alpha   90.00
_cell.angle_beta   90.00
_cell.angle_gamma   90.00
#
_symmetry.space_group_name_H-M   'P 1'
#
loop_
_entity.id
_entity.type
_entity.pdbx_description
1 polymer ?
#
loop_
_entity_poly.entity_id
_entity_poly.type
_entity_poly.pdbx_seq_one_letter_code
_entity_poly.pdbx_strand_id
1 'polypeptide(L)'
;MKTSNILSFLGLFLVSASAVPNQNYVDWKTFKANGVNLGGWLVQEAVLDAGFWSQYGGNTTDEWGFCVRLGSQCGPVLERRYATYFQPADIDKLAKAGVTILRIPTHYAAWIKVPGSQLYTGNQIQFLKNIATYAITKYNMHVIVDVHSLPGGLNGLGIGEKDGNYGWFNNGTALEYSYRTIDAVVQYVQTSGFPQSYTIAPLNEPVDNRDFSKFGTPDALSINGAAWVAKFINGVLSRVAALNPKIPVMVQGSFRPETFWSPYFPSDANIVFDSHHYYFAGRPTTSDNTPTFICEDAKGSISDGKFPVFIGEWSIQALSNNTFASRAKNLNDGLYAWSKYTQGSSYWTAKFSGTDPVNGQGTQSDYWNYETFIDLGIIDPASSVGFCP
;
A
#
# COMPACT_ATOMS: atom_id res chain seq x y z
N MET A 1 66.00 17.75 13.01
CA MET A 1 65.07 16.60 13.13
C MET A 1 63.70 17.10 13.53
N LYS A 2 62.78 17.25 12.57
CA LYS A 2 61.32 17.20 12.80
C LYS A 2 60.71 16.67 11.50
N THR A 3 60.44 15.37 11.49
CA THR A 3 59.73 14.67 10.42
C THR A 3 58.23 14.93 10.59
N SER A 4 57.60 15.50 9.56
CA SER A 4 56.15 15.69 9.51
C SER A 4 55.54 14.47 8.82
N ASN A 5 54.85 13.62 9.57
CA ASN A 5 54.06 12.52 9.03
C ASN A 5 52.72 13.05 8.52
N ILE A 6 52.51 12.99 7.20
CA ILE A 6 51.19 13.18 6.59
C ILE A 6 50.50 11.83 6.62
N LEU A 7 49.47 11.68 7.47
CA LEU A 7 48.54 10.55 7.40
C LEU A 7 47.57 10.79 6.24
N SER A 8 47.71 10.00 5.18
CA SER A 8 46.70 9.87 4.13
C SER A 8 45.51 9.07 4.66
N PHE A 9 44.36 9.72 4.80
CA PHE A 9 43.08 9.04 4.99
C PHE A 9 42.67 8.39 3.66
N LEU A 10 42.87 7.07 3.54
CA LEU A 10 42.17 6.27 2.53
C LEU A 10 40.70 6.15 2.97
N GLY A 11 39.81 6.90 2.33
CA GLY A 11 38.38 6.65 2.42
C GLY A 11 38.06 5.30 1.79
N LEU A 12 37.68 4.31 2.61
CA LEU A 12 37.04 3.11 2.12
C LEU A 12 35.66 3.49 1.55
N PHE A 13 35.55 3.52 0.24
CA PHE A 13 34.25 3.37 -0.40
C PHE A 13 33.77 1.93 -0.15
N LEU A 14 32.87 1.76 0.82
CA LEU A 14 32.08 0.54 0.95
C LEU A 14 31.23 0.42 -0.32
N VAL A 15 31.68 -0.42 -1.25
CA VAL A 15 30.86 -0.91 -2.35
C VAL A 15 29.75 -1.72 -1.67
N SER A 16 28.55 -1.16 -1.63
CA SER A 16 27.36 -1.85 -1.11
C SER A 16 27.22 -3.16 -1.89
N ALA A 17 27.48 -4.29 -1.23
CA ALA A 17 27.29 -5.60 -1.85
C ALA A 17 25.83 -5.72 -2.28
N SER A 18 25.58 -5.94 -3.57
CA SER A 18 24.25 -6.28 -4.07
C SER A 18 23.80 -7.55 -3.35
N ALA A 19 22.67 -7.50 -2.65
CA ALA A 19 22.09 -8.71 -2.08
C ALA A 19 21.75 -9.68 -3.21
N VAL A 20 22.22 -10.93 -3.14
CA VAL A 20 21.71 -11.97 -4.03
C VAL A 20 20.24 -12.18 -3.66
N PRO A 21 19.27 -11.94 -4.58
CA PRO A 21 17.86 -12.09 -4.24
C PRO A 21 17.56 -13.49 -3.75
N ASN A 22 16.79 -13.60 -2.67
CA ASN A 22 16.34 -14.87 -2.14
C ASN A 22 15.59 -15.63 -3.24
N GLN A 23 15.90 -16.91 -3.39
CA GLN A 23 15.28 -17.79 -4.38
C GLN A 23 14.02 -18.48 -3.83
N ASN A 24 13.82 -18.43 -2.50
CA ASN A 24 12.66 -19.01 -1.85
C ASN A 24 11.48 -18.04 -1.88
N TYR A 25 10.30 -18.58 -2.14
CA TYR A 25 9.03 -17.86 -2.01
C TYR A 25 8.77 -17.53 -0.55
N VAL A 26 8.16 -16.37 -0.31
CA VAL A 26 7.72 -15.94 1.02
C VAL A 26 6.61 -16.87 1.53
N ASP A 27 6.78 -17.37 2.75
CA ASP A 27 5.69 -17.93 3.55
C ASP A 27 5.21 -16.88 4.54
N TRP A 28 4.05 -16.28 4.23
CA TRP A 28 3.46 -15.22 5.06
C TRP A 28 3.11 -15.68 6.49
N LYS A 29 3.05 -16.99 6.79
CA LYS A 29 2.85 -17.44 8.18
C LYS A 29 4.05 -17.14 9.07
N THR A 30 5.25 -17.04 8.49
CA THR A 30 6.51 -16.82 9.22
C THR A 30 7.22 -15.54 8.82
N PHE A 31 6.90 -14.98 7.65
CA PHE A 31 7.49 -13.77 7.14
C PHE A 31 6.98 -12.53 7.86
N LYS A 32 7.92 -11.74 8.38
CA LYS A 32 7.68 -10.45 9.04
C LYS A 32 8.30 -9.33 8.20
N ALA A 33 7.59 -8.22 8.03
CA ALA A 33 8.10 -7.09 7.29
C ALA A 33 7.62 -5.73 7.82
N ASN A 34 8.50 -4.74 7.70
CA ASN A 34 8.16 -3.33 7.87
C ASN A 34 8.28 -2.65 6.51
N GLY A 35 7.24 -1.95 6.12
CA GLY A 35 7.05 -1.49 4.76
C GLY A 35 6.55 -0.07 4.65
N VAL A 36 6.42 0.36 3.40
CA VAL A 36 5.72 1.57 3.01
C VAL A 36 4.91 1.32 1.75
N ASN A 37 3.86 2.12 1.58
CA ASN A 37 3.15 2.24 0.32
C ASN A 37 3.88 3.22 -0.60
N LEU A 38 3.92 2.93 -1.90
CA LEU A 38 4.29 3.89 -2.95
C LEU A 38 3.05 4.58 -3.51
N GLY A 39 2.21 5.11 -2.61
CA GLY A 39 0.96 5.81 -2.95
C GLY A 39 1.21 7.10 -3.71
N GLY A 40 0.25 7.51 -4.54
CA GLY A 40 0.33 8.75 -5.33
C GLY A 40 1.24 8.65 -6.56
N TRP A 41 1.71 7.44 -6.89
CA TRP A 41 2.59 7.19 -8.02
C TRP A 41 1.84 6.69 -9.24
N LEU A 42 1.38 5.43 -9.22
CA LEU A 42 0.64 4.80 -10.34
C LEU A 42 -0.89 4.85 -10.16
N VAL A 43 -1.32 5.43 -9.05
CA VAL A 43 -2.69 5.83 -8.69
C VAL A 43 -2.59 7.23 -8.12
N GLN A 44 -3.33 8.19 -8.68
CA GLN A 44 -3.30 9.58 -8.24
C GLN A 44 -4.40 9.87 -7.24
N GLU A 45 -4.04 10.51 -6.14
CA GLU A 45 -4.96 11.04 -5.15
C GLU A 45 -4.59 12.50 -4.87
N ALA A 46 -5.60 13.37 -4.84
CA ALA A 46 -5.40 14.80 -4.69
C ALA A 46 -4.60 15.18 -3.43
N VAL A 47 -4.87 14.47 -2.33
CA VAL A 47 -4.29 14.74 -1.02
C VAL A 47 -2.80 14.41 -0.94
N LEU A 48 -2.28 13.50 -1.78
CA LEU A 48 -0.90 13.02 -1.66
C LEU A 48 0.13 14.04 -2.16
N ASP A 49 -0.24 14.85 -3.15
CA ASP A 49 0.62 15.89 -3.72
C ASP A 49 -0.19 17.10 -4.17
N ALA A 50 -0.39 18.04 -3.24
CA ALA A 50 -1.19 19.24 -3.47
C ALA A 50 -0.63 20.12 -4.60
N GLY A 51 0.69 20.15 -4.78
CA GLY A 51 1.34 20.92 -5.85
C GLY A 51 1.02 20.35 -7.22
N PHE A 52 1.17 19.03 -7.38
CA PHE A 52 0.81 18.33 -8.60
C PHE A 52 -0.69 18.46 -8.91
N TRP A 53 -1.55 18.27 -7.90
CA TRP A 53 -3.00 18.35 -8.09
C TRP A 53 -3.47 19.76 -8.44
N SER A 54 -2.94 20.79 -7.77
CA SER A 54 -3.24 22.19 -8.08
C SER A 54 -2.85 22.55 -9.52
N GLN A 55 -1.69 22.07 -9.98
CA GLN A 55 -1.20 22.35 -11.32
C GLN A 55 -2.02 21.66 -12.41
N TYR A 56 -2.43 20.41 -12.20
CA TYR A 56 -2.96 19.55 -13.27
C TYR A 56 -4.41 19.11 -13.06
N GLY A 57 -4.82 18.80 -11.83
CA GLY A 57 -6.18 18.34 -11.49
C GLY A 57 -7.22 19.45 -11.44
N GLY A 58 -6.85 20.65 -11.00
CA GLY A 58 -7.83 21.73 -10.82
C GLY A 58 -8.89 21.34 -9.79
N ASN A 59 -10.17 21.38 -10.16
CA ASN A 59 -11.29 21.05 -9.27
C ASN A 59 -11.75 19.58 -9.37
N THR A 60 -10.99 18.72 -10.05
CA THR A 60 -11.32 17.30 -10.11
C THR A 60 -11.08 16.65 -8.76
N THR A 61 -11.88 15.67 -8.41
CA THR A 61 -11.81 14.97 -7.13
C THR A 61 -11.06 13.65 -7.22
N ASP A 62 -10.92 13.09 -8.43
CA ASP A 62 -10.28 11.79 -8.70
C ASP A 62 -9.42 11.78 -9.98
N GLU A 63 -8.62 10.72 -10.17
CA GLU A 63 -7.77 10.53 -11.36
C GLU A 63 -8.61 10.43 -12.65
N TRP A 64 -9.82 9.88 -12.56
CA TRP A 64 -10.74 9.81 -13.68
C TRP A 64 -11.07 11.19 -14.22
N GLY A 65 -11.55 12.10 -13.36
CA GLY A 65 -11.87 13.49 -13.71
C GLY A 65 -10.63 14.25 -14.15
N PHE A 66 -9.49 14.01 -13.50
CA PHE A 66 -8.18 14.54 -13.89
C PHE A 66 -7.85 14.20 -15.35
N CYS A 67 -7.99 12.94 -15.76
CA CYS A 67 -7.73 12.54 -17.15
C CYS A 67 -8.74 13.11 -18.14
N VAL A 68 -10.03 13.14 -17.78
CA VAL A 68 -11.07 13.79 -18.61
C VAL A 68 -10.72 15.25 -18.86
N ARG A 69 -10.29 15.97 -17.82
CA ARG A 69 -9.90 17.38 -17.90
C ARG A 69 -8.70 17.60 -18.80
N LEU A 70 -7.65 16.79 -18.65
CA LEU A 70 -6.41 16.95 -19.41
C LEU A 70 -6.51 16.44 -20.85
N GLY A 71 -7.48 15.56 -21.15
CA GLY A 71 -7.65 14.97 -22.47
C GLY A 71 -6.35 14.31 -22.95
N SER A 72 -5.85 14.74 -24.12
CA SER A 72 -4.60 14.20 -24.69
C SER A 72 -3.35 14.46 -23.84
N GLN A 73 -3.41 15.41 -22.89
CA GLN A 73 -2.31 15.69 -21.96
C GLN A 73 -2.28 14.75 -20.76
N CYS A 74 -3.32 13.92 -20.50
CA CYS A 74 -3.30 13.03 -19.34
C CYS A 74 -2.08 12.09 -19.39
N GLY A 75 -1.86 11.44 -20.53
CA GLY A 75 -0.73 10.53 -20.72
C GLY A 75 0.63 11.20 -20.51
N PRO A 76 0.99 12.25 -21.26
CA PRO A 76 2.27 12.93 -21.08
C PRO A 76 2.54 13.44 -19.65
N VAL A 77 1.51 13.95 -18.96
CA VAL A 77 1.64 14.43 -17.57
C VAL A 77 1.89 13.26 -16.62
N LEU A 78 1.11 12.18 -16.74
CA LEU A 78 1.25 11.00 -15.89
C LEU A 78 2.56 10.26 -16.16
N GLU A 79 2.98 10.07 -17.41
CA GLU A 79 4.27 9.46 -17.76
C GLU A 79 5.45 10.22 -17.16
N ARG A 80 5.40 11.56 -17.17
CA ARG A 80 6.41 12.39 -16.50
C ARG A 80 6.40 12.12 -14.99
N ARG A 81 5.22 12.12 -14.36
CA ARG A 81 5.10 11.82 -12.93
C ARG A 81 5.63 10.43 -12.60
N TYR A 82 5.27 9.42 -13.37
CA TYR A 82 5.75 8.05 -13.16
C TYR A 82 7.27 7.96 -13.22
N ALA A 83 7.92 8.73 -14.10
CA ALA A 83 9.37 8.76 -14.25
C ALA A 83 10.11 9.52 -13.14
N THR A 84 9.46 10.45 -12.44
CA THR A 84 10.15 11.38 -11.52
C THR A 84 9.69 11.30 -10.07
N TYR A 85 8.50 10.75 -9.79
CA TYR A 85 7.94 10.77 -8.44
C TYR A 85 8.66 9.80 -7.49
N PHE A 86 8.92 8.57 -7.95
CA PHE A 86 9.81 7.63 -7.28
C PHE A 86 11.01 7.31 -8.17
N GLN A 87 12.19 7.37 -7.56
CA GLN A 87 13.50 7.12 -8.17
C GLN A 87 14.28 6.11 -7.32
N PRO A 88 15.33 5.47 -7.87
CA PRO A 88 16.18 4.55 -7.11
C PRO A 88 16.73 5.13 -5.79
N ALA A 89 16.97 6.44 -5.72
CA ALA A 89 17.43 7.12 -4.50
C ALA A 89 16.41 7.07 -3.36
N ASP A 90 15.11 7.05 -3.68
CA ASP A 90 14.05 6.92 -2.67
C ASP A 90 14.06 5.52 -2.07
N ILE A 91 14.25 4.49 -2.91
CA ILE A 91 14.40 3.11 -2.47
C ILE A 91 15.64 2.94 -1.58
N ASP A 92 16.76 3.59 -1.95
CA ASP A 92 17.96 3.61 -1.11
C ASP A 92 17.69 4.24 0.26
N LYS A 93 16.89 5.31 0.32
CA LYS A 93 16.52 5.99 1.56
C LYS A 93 15.62 5.11 2.44
N LEU A 94 14.58 4.52 1.85
CA LEU A 94 13.68 3.59 2.54
C LEU A 94 14.43 2.36 3.08
N ALA A 95 15.30 1.75 2.27
CA ALA A 95 16.10 0.60 2.67
C ALA A 95 16.99 0.90 3.89
N LYS A 96 17.65 2.07 3.91
CA LYS A 96 18.50 2.51 5.03
C LYS A 96 17.71 2.68 6.33
N ALA A 97 16.41 2.97 6.25
CA ALA A 97 15.51 3.07 7.39
C ALA A 97 14.92 1.71 7.82
N GLY A 98 15.34 0.61 7.19
CA GLY A 98 14.87 -0.74 7.55
C GLY A 98 13.58 -1.18 6.87
N VAL A 99 13.14 -0.48 5.82
CA VAL A 99 12.03 -0.94 4.96
C VAL A 99 12.45 -2.18 4.20
N THR A 100 11.66 -3.25 4.28
CA THR A 100 11.91 -4.54 3.62
C THR A 100 10.82 -4.96 2.63
N ILE A 101 9.69 -4.24 2.61
CA ILE A 101 8.58 -4.50 1.70
C ILE A 101 7.99 -3.21 1.13
N LEU A 102 7.63 -3.23 -0.15
CA LEU A 102 6.97 -2.12 -0.84
C LEU A 102 5.59 -2.57 -1.31
N ARG A 103 4.53 -1.85 -0.89
CA ARG A 103 3.18 -2.01 -1.44
C ARG A 103 2.97 -0.96 -2.53
N ILE A 104 2.66 -1.40 -3.74
CA ILE A 104 2.61 -0.54 -4.93
C ILE A 104 1.19 -0.58 -5.52
N PRO A 105 0.36 0.44 -5.20
CA PRO A 105 -0.97 0.59 -5.79
C PRO A 105 -0.90 0.83 -7.30
N THR A 106 -1.79 0.17 -8.04
CA THR A 106 -1.97 0.33 -9.49
C THR A 106 -3.45 0.33 -9.83
N HIS A 107 -3.87 1.18 -10.76
CA HIS A 107 -5.20 1.03 -11.36
C HIS A 107 -5.24 -0.18 -12.31
N TYR A 108 -6.42 -0.78 -12.53
CA TYR A 108 -6.59 -1.80 -13.57
C TYR A 108 -6.12 -1.32 -14.96
N ALA A 109 -6.18 -0.01 -15.20
CA ALA A 109 -5.81 0.62 -16.47
C ALA A 109 -4.32 0.50 -16.80
N ALA A 110 -3.47 0.21 -15.82
CA ALA A 110 -2.07 -0.14 -16.03
C ALA A 110 -1.90 -1.49 -16.74
N TRP A 111 -2.86 -2.41 -16.54
CA TRP A 111 -2.76 -3.81 -16.95
C TRP A 111 -3.53 -4.10 -18.23
N ILE A 112 -4.71 -3.51 -18.37
CA ILE A 112 -5.60 -3.72 -19.51
C ILE A 112 -6.30 -2.43 -19.94
N LYS A 113 -6.71 -2.38 -21.21
CA LYS A 113 -7.64 -1.35 -21.70
C LYS A 113 -9.07 -1.84 -21.51
N VAL A 114 -9.88 -1.05 -20.81
CA VAL A 114 -11.33 -1.28 -20.63
C VAL A 114 -12.09 -0.23 -21.44
N PRO A 115 -13.00 -0.62 -22.34
CA PRO A 115 -13.81 0.34 -23.11
C PRO A 115 -14.55 1.33 -22.21
N GLY A 116 -14.47 2.62 -22.54
CA GLY A 116 -15.14 3.70 -21.80
C GLY A 116 -14.37 4.21 -20.58
N SER A 117 -13.33 3.50 -20.12
CA SER A 117 -12.47 4.00 -19.04
C SER A 117 -11.80 5.31 -19.44
N GLN A 118 -11.77 6.27 -18.51
CA GLN A 118 -11.02 7.52 -18.69
C GLN A 118 -9.67 7.50 -17.98
N LEU A 119 -9.37 6.44 -17.22
CA LEU A 119 -8.05 6.24 -16.64
C LEU A 119 -7.02 6.00 -17.76
N TYR A 120 -5.81 6.51 -17.56
CA TYR A 120 -4.77 6.40 -18.56
C TYR A 120 -4.19 4.98 -18.62
N THR A 121 -4.07 4.42 -19.83
CA THR A 121 -3.29 3.18 -20.07
C THR A 121 -2.02 3.52 -20.84
N GLY A 122 -0.87 3.34 -20.19
CA GLY A 122 0.45 3.67 -20.72
C GLY A 122 1.55 2.74 -20.19
N ASN A 123 2.69 3.31 -19.82
CA ASN A 123 3.88 2.57 -19.42
C ASN A 123 3.97 2.30 -17.90
N GLN A 124 2.86 2.37 -17.15
CA GLN A 124 2.87 2.15 -15.69
C GLN A 124 3.65 0.90 -15.28
N ILE A 125 3.45 -0.22 -16.01
CA ILE A 125 4.11 -1.50 -15.71
C ILE A 125 5.62 -1.43 -15.94
N GLN A 126 6.10 -0.64 -16.90
CA GLN A 126 7.53 -0.46 -17.11
C GLN A 126 8.17 0.33 -15.96
N PHE A 127 7.49 1.37 -15.46
CA PHE A 127 7.96 2.12 -14.29
C PHE A 127 7.94 1.27 -13.02
N LEU A 128 6.85 0.52 -12.79
CA LEU A 128 6.75 -0.47 -11.71
C LEU A 128 7.93 -1.46 -11.78
N LYS A 129 8.16 -2.05 -12.95
CA LYS A 129 9.25 -3.01 -13.17
C LYS A 129 10.61 -2.42 -12.81
N ASN A 130 10.89 -1.18 -13.22
CA ASN A 130 12.18 -0.54 -12.97
C ASN A 130 12.45 -0.38 -11.45
N ILE A 131 11.47 0.13 -10.70
CA ILE A 131 11.60 0.33 -9.25
C ILE A 131 11.61 -1.01 -8.51
N ALA A 132 10.68 -1.92 -8.83
CA ALA A 132 10.61 -3.23 -8.19
C ALA A 132 11.89 -4.05 -8.43
N THR A 133 12.40 -4.09 -9.66
CA THR A 133 13.65 -4.79 -9.97
C THR A 133 14.82 -4.20 -9.17
N TYR A 134 14.90 -2.87 -9.07
CA TYR A 134 15.95 -2.22 -8.28
C TYR A 134 15.86 -2.58 -6.80
N ALA A 135 14.66 -2.49 -6.21
CA ALA A 135 14.40 -2.85 -4.82
C ALA A 135 14.74 -4.32 -4.51
N ILE A 136 14.34 -5.24 -5.40
CA ILE A 136 14.60 -6.68 -5.27
C ILE A 136 16.10 -6.97 -5.42
N THR A 137 16.74 -6.48 -6.48
CA THR A 137 18.13 -6.85 -6.81
C THR A 137 19.17 -6.19 -5.91
N LYS A 138 18.87 -5.00 -5.37
CA LYS A 138 19.80 -4.29 -4.48
C LYS A 138 19.57 -4.64 -3.01
N TYR A 139 18.30 -4.76 -2.60
CA TYR A 139 17.92 -4.83 -1.19
C TYR A 139 17.15 -6.09 -0.80
N ASN A 140 16.86 -6.98 -1.75
CA ASN A 140 16.03 -8.15 -1.53
C ASN A 140 14.66 -7.79 -0.92
N MET A 141 14.13 -6.62 -1.27
CA MET A 141 12.80 -6.21 -0.82
C MET A 141 11.73 -7.11 -1.45
N HIS A 142 10.66 -7.36 -0.68
CA HIS A 142 9.44 -7.97 -1.20
C HIS A 142 8.52 -6.89 -1.79
N VAL A 143 7.72 -7.23 -2.80
CA VAL A 143 6.82 -6.28 -3.47
C VAL A 143 5.40 -6.81 -3.47
N ILE A 144 4.47 -6.03 -2.93
CA ILE A 144 3.03 -6.27 -3.11
C ILE A 144 2.59 -5.45 -4.31
N VAL A 145 2.15 -6.13 -5.37
CA VAL A 145 1.48 -5.49 -6.51
C VAL A 145 0.00 -5.43 -6.19
N ASP A 146 -0.49 -4.22 -5.94
CA ASP A 146 -1.86 -3.96 -5.54
C ASP A 146 -2.67 -3.42 -6.72
N VAL A 147 -3.74 -4.14 -7.07
CA VAL A 147 -4.74 -3.70 -8.03
C VAL A 147 -5.80 -2.89 -7.28
N HIS A 148 -5.47 -1.62 -7.10
CA HIS A 148 -6.16 -0.70 -6.20
C HIS A 148 -7.57 -0.32 -6.70
N SER A 149 -7.78 -0.37 -8.01
CA SER A 149 -9.09 -0.21 -8.65
C SER A 149 -9.44 -1.40 -9.52
N LEU A 150 -10.74 -1.73 -9.59
CA LEU A 150 -11.27 -2.69 -10.55
C LEU A 150 -12.35 -2.05 -11.45
N PRO A 151 -12.51 -2.56 -12.68
CA PRO A 151 -13.46 -2.01 -13.64
C PRO A 151 -14.88 -1.95 -13.07
N GLY A 152 -15.51 -0.78 -13.10
CA GLY A 152 -16.84 -0.54 -12.54
C GLY A 152 -16.84 0.08 -11.15
N GLY A 153 -15.71 0.17 -10.45
CA GLY A 153 -15.60 0.91 -9.19
C GLY A 153 -15.92 0.06 -7.96
N LEU A 154 -14.93 -0.06 -7.07
CA LEU A 154 -14.98 -0.91 -5.89
C LEU A 154 -15.74 -0.30 -4.71
N ASN A 155 -15.75 1.03 -4.58
CA ASN A 155 -16.11 1.68 -3.33
C ASN A 155 -16.64 3.11 -3.47
N GLY A 156 -16.92 3.56 -4.69
CA GLY A 156 -17.39 4.92 -4.94
C GLY A 156 -16.39 6.02 -4.70
N LEU A 157 -15.10 5.70 -4.55
CA LEU A 157 -14.00 6.65 -4.45
C LEU A 157 -13.12 6.56 -5.70
N GLY A 158 -12.37 7.62 -5.96
CA GLY A 158 -11.35 7.68 -7.01
C GLY A 158 -10.35 6.52 -6.93
N ILE A 159 -9.96 6.12 -5.72
CA ILE A 159 -9.07 4.97 -5.49
C ILE A 159 -9.64 3.66 -6.03
N GLY A 160 -10.97 3.47 -5.95
CA GLY A 160 -11.66 2.29 -6.43
C GLY A 160 -11.97 2.30 -7.92
N GLU A 161 -11.96 3.46 -8.57
CA GLU A 161 -11.91 3.73 -10.03
C GLU A 161 -12.25 5.20 -10.31
N LYS A 162 -13.36 5.65 -9.73
CA LYS A 162 -14.00 6.95 -9.97
C LYS A 162 -15.00 7.24 -8.85
N ASP A 163 -15.01 8.48 -8.38
CA ASP A 163 -15.97 8.97 -7.40
C ASP A 163 -17.42 8.70 -7.84
N GLY A 164 -18.20 8.18 -6.89
CA GLY A 164 -19.60 7.80 -7.08
C GLY A 164 -19.82 6.48 -7.84
N ASN A 165 -18.77 5.79 -8.28
CA ASN A 165 -18.93 4.52 -9.02
C ASN A 165 -18.88 3.27 -8.13
N TYR A 166 -19.96 2.48 -8.17
CA TYR A 166 -20.17 1.24 -7.39
C TYR A 166 -20.59 0.06 -8.29
N GLY A 167 -20.33 0.16 -9.59
CA GLY A 167 -20.80 -0.77 -10.62
C GLY A 167 -20.04 -2.10 -10.71
N TRP A 168 -19.05 -2.36 -9.85
CA TRP A 168 -18.32 -3.63 -9.83
C TRP A 168 -19.14 -4.80 -9.26
N PHE A 169 -19.92 -4.55 -8.20
CA PHE A 169 -20.69 -5.60 -7.53
C PHE A 169 -21.82 -6.13 -8.40
N ASN A 170 -21.97 -7.47 -8.42
CA ASN A 170 -23.00 -8.18 -9.19
C ASN A 170 -22.97 -7.92 -10.71
N ASN A 171 -21.83 -7.47 -11.24
CA ASN A 171 -21.66 -7.15 -12.65
C ASN A 171 -20.71 -8.15 -13.32
N GLY A 172 -21.26 -9.01 -14.18
CA GLY A 172 -20.48 -10.05 -14.87
C GLY A 172 -19.41 -9.50 -15.81
N THR A 173 -19.68 -8.36 -16.47
CA THR A 173 -18.72 -7.71 -17.37
C THR A 173 -17.55 -7.10 -16.58
N ALA A 174 -17.85 -6.41 -15.48
CA ALA A 174 -16.83 -5.89 -14.56
C ALA A 174 -15.95 -7.01 -13.99
N LEU A 175 -16.57 -8.13 -13.60
CA LEU A 175 -15.87 -9.30 -13.08
C LEU A 175 -14.92 -9.91 -14.13
N GLU A 176 -15.36 -10.03 -15.38
CA GLU A 176 -14.51 -10.56 -16.46
C GLU A 176 -13.31 -9.65 -16.76
N TYR A 177 -13.50 -8.33 -16.82
CA TYR A 177 -12.37 -7.41 -16.96
C TYR A 177 -11.47 -7.42 -15.72
N SER A 178 -12.02 -7.62 -14.52
CA SER A 178 -11.23 -7.80 -13.31
C SER A 178 -10.33 -9.03 -13.42
N TYR A 179 -10.88 -10.16 -13.89
CA TYR A 179 -10.08 -11.36 -14.12
C TYR A 179 -8.99 -11.19 -15.17
N ARG A 180 -9.28 -10.50 -16.29
CA ARG A 180 -8.26 -10.18 -17.30
C ARG A 180 -7.15 -9.28 -16.75
N THR A 181 -7.50 -8.37 -15.83
CA THR A 181 -6.52 -7.55 -15.09
C THR A 181 -5.61 -8.45 -14.27
N ILE A 182 -6.20 -9.38 -13.49
CA ILE A 182 -5.44 -10.32 -12.68
C ILE A 182 -4.58 -11.25 -13.53
N ASP A 183 -5.08 -11.79 -14.64
CA ASP A 183 -4.28 -12.64 -15.54
C ASP A 183 -3.01 -11.91 -16.03
N ALA A 184 -3.12 -10.61 -16.33
CA ALA A 184 -1.97 -9.78 -16.69
C ALA A 184 -0.99 -9.56 -15.52
N VAL A 185 -1.49 -9.37 -14.29
CA VAL A 185 -0.66 -9.24 -13.08
C VAL A 185 0.09 -10.54 -12.79
N VAL A 186 -0.61 -11.69 -12.82
CA VAL A 186 0.00 -13.01 -12.58
C VAL A 186 1.07 -13.29 -13.63
N GLN A 187 0.82 -12.98 -14.90
CA GLN A 187 1.80 -13.12 -15.98
C GLN A 187 3.02 -12.20 -15.78
N TYR A 188 2.81 -10.95 -15.36
CA TYR A 188 3.91 -10.03 -15.04
C TYR A 188 4.78 -10.58 -13.92
N VAL A 189 4.18 -11.01 -12.80
CA VAL A 189 4.92 -11.57 -11.67
C VAL A 189 5.70 -12.81 -12.09
N GLN A 190 5.05 -13.73 -12.79
CA GLN A 190 5.66 -14.98 -13.24
C GLN A 190 6.89 -14.74 -14.14
N THR A 191 6.83 -13.72 -14.99
CA THR A 191 7.89 -13.38 -15.96
C THR A 191 8.84 -12.27 -15.50
N SER A 192 8.72 -11.84 -14.24
CA SER A 192 9.54 -10.77 -13.66
C SER A 192 11.02 -11.13 -13.52
N GLY A 193 11.36 -12.42 -13.58
CA GLY A 193 12.68 -12.96 -13.21
C GLY A 193 12.85 -13.20 -11.71
N PHE A 194 11.94 -12.65 -10.88
CA PHE A 194 11.94 -12.80 -9.42
C PHE A 194 10.52 -13.08 -8.88
N PRO A 195 9.75 -14.04 -9.43
CA PRO A 195 8.36 -14.28 -9.00
C PRO A 195 8.21 -14.54 -7.50
N GLN A 196 9.25 -15.04 -6.84
CA GLN A 196 9.30 -15.28 -5.40
C GLN A 196 9.30 -14.02 -4.53
N SER A 197 9.65 -12.87 -5.11
CA SER A 197 9.73 -11.57 -4.44
C SER A 197 8.43 -10.76 -4.54
N TYR A 198 7.33 -11.40 -4.98
CA TYR A 198 6.05 -10.74 -5.19
C TYR A 198 4.90 -11.38 -4.40
N THR A 199 3.93 -10.54 -4.05
CA THR A 199 2.59 -10.91 -3.61
C THR A 199 1.57 -10.11 -4.42
N ILE A 200 0.45 -10.73 -4.76
CA ILE A 200 -0.60 -10.10 -5.57
C ILE A 200 -1.76 -9.71 -4.66
N ALA A 201 -2.03 -8.41 -4.51
CA ALA A 201 -3.25 -7.90 -3.91
C ALA A 201 -4.25 -7.58 -5.04
N PRO A 202 -5.32 -8.37 -5.25
CA PRO A 202 -6.12 -8.29 -6.46
C PRO A 202 -7.27 -7.27 -6.38
N LEU A 203 -7.49 -6.65 -5.22
CA LEU A 203 -8.46 -5.59 -4.98
C LEU A 203 -8.07 -4.80 -3.74
N ASN A 204 -8.60 -3.58 -3.63
CA ASN A 204 -8.45 -2.71 -2.47
C ASN A 204 -9.82 -2.15 -2.00
N GLU A 205 -10.08 -2.25 -0.70
CA GLU A 205 -11.21 -1.64 0.01
C GLU A 205 -12.58 -1.77 -0.70
N PRO A 206 -13.08 -2.98 -1.00
CA PRO A 206 -14.41 -3.15 -1.59
C PRO A 206 -15.51 -2.68 -0.63
N VAL A 207 -16.43 -1.83 -1.11
CA VAL A 207 -17.53 -1.24 -0.32
C VAL A 207 -18.77 -1.15 -1.21
N ASP A 208 -19.86 -1.80 -0.81
CA ASP A 208 -21.16 -1.70 -1.49
C ASP A 208 -22.20 -0.87 -0.71
N ASN A 209 -21.87 -0.47 0.53
CA ASN A 209 -22.69 0.46 1.30
C ASN A 209 -22.36 1.92 0.94
N ARG A 210 -23.35 2.64 0.42
CA ARG A 210 -23.21 4.05 -0.01
C ARG A 210 -23.33 5.06 1.12
N ASP A 211 -23.72 4.62 2.32
CA ASP A 211 -23.61 5.45 3.51
C ASP A 211 -22.13 5.58 3.90
N PHE A 212 -21.52 6.69 3.48
CA PHE A 212 -20.10 6.93 3.70
C PHE A 212 -19.71 7.02 5.18
N SER A 213 -20.68 7.24 6.09
CA SER A 213 -20.42 7.18 7.53
C SER A 213 -20.01 5.77 8.01
N LYS A 214 -20.23 4.75 7.18
CA LYS A 214 -19.85 3.35 7.43
C LYS A 214 -18.47 3.01 6.87
N PHE A 215 -17.88 3.85 6.04
CA PHE A 215 -16.54 3.62 5.50
C PHE A 215 -15.52 3.49 6.65
N GLY A 216 -14.58 2.55 6.54
CA GLY A 216 -13.68 2.22 7.64
C GLY A 216 -14.28 1.30 8.72
N THR A 217 -15.50 0.78 8.54
CA THR A 217 -16.18 -0.12 9.49
C THR A 217 -16.68 -1.39 8.80
N PRO A 218 -16.93 -2.49 9.54
CA PRO A 218 -17.51 -3.72 8.98
C PRO A 218 -18.81 -3.52 8.19
N ASP A 219 -19.59 -2.47 8.52
CA ASP A 219 -20.86 -2.15 7.87
C ASP A 219 -20.69 -1.54 6.47
N ALA A 220 -19.47 -1.21 6.04
CA ALA A 220 -19.17 -0.75 4.68
C ALA A 220 -19.45 -1.84 3.62
N LEU A 221 -19.37 -3.11 4.02
CA LEU A 221 -19.59 -4.25 3.13
C LEU A 221 -20.74 -5.13 3.61
N SER A 222 -21.78 -5.24 2.78
CA SER A 222 -22.91 -6.13 2.99
C SER A 222 -22.50 -7.60 2.88
N ILE A 223 -23.34 -8.51 3.39
CA ILE A 223 -23.12 -9.96 3.24
C ILE A 223 -23.14 -10.40 1.77
N ASN A 224 -23.97 -9.78 0.93
CA ASN A 224 -24.01 -10.06 -0.50
C ASN A 224 -22.75 -9.53 -1.21
N GLY A 225 -22.29 -8.33 -0.83
CA GLY A 225 -21.01 -7.78 -1.27
C GLY A 225 -19.85 -8.69 -0.89
N ALA A 226 -19.84 -9.20 0.34
CA ALA A 226 -18.84 -10.16 0.81
C ALA A 226 -18.86 -11.47 0.02
N ALA A 227 -20.04 -12.02 -0.29
CA ALA A 227 -20.16 -13.20 -1.14
C ALA A 227 -19.62 -12.95 -2.56
N TRP A 228 -19.82 -11.75 -3.11
CA TRP A 228 -19.27 -11.37 -4.41
C TRP A 228 -17.74 -11.23 -4.38
N VAL A 229 -17.18 -10.60 -3.33
CA VAL A 229 -15.73 -10.54 -3.11
C VAL A 229 -15.14 -11.93 -2.96
N ALA A 230 -15.75 -12.82 -2.17
CA ALA A 230 -15.28 -14.20 -2.02
C ALA A 230 -15.30 -14.98 -3.35
N LYS A 231 -16.34 -14.78 -4.18
CA LYS A 231 -16.39 -15.34 -5.54
C LYS A 231 -15.22 -14.85 -6.39
N PHE A 232 -14.94 -13.55 -6.37
CA PHE A 232 -13.81 -12.98 -7.09
C PHE A 232 -12.47 -13.56 -6.61
N ILE A 233 -12.23 -13.58 -5.30
CA ILE A 233 -10.98 -14.11 -4.72
C ILE A 233 -10.78 -15.60 -5.06
N ASN A 234 -11.82 -16.44 -4.97
CA ASN A 234 -11.70 -17.85 -5.38
C ASN A 234 -11.34 -17.99 -6.87
N GLY A 235 -11.85 -17.10 -7.72
CA GLY A 235 -11.46 -17.02 -9.14
C GLY A 235 -10.02 -16.53 -9.35
N VAL A 236 -9.51 -15.65 -8.48
CA VAL A 236 -8.10 -15.22 -8.46
C VAL A 236 -7.18 -16.36 -8.03
N LEU A 237 -7.51 -17.05 -6.92
CA LEU A 237 -6.74 -18.20 -6.44
C LEU A 237 -6.59 -19.27 -7.52
N SER A 238 -7.67 -19.56 -8.24
CA SER A 238 -7.66 -20.53 -9.35
C SER A 238 -6.70 -20.11 -10.48
N ARG A 239 -6.67 -18.81 -10.84
CA ARG A 239 -5.77 -18.27 -11.87
C ARG A 239 -4.32 -18.29 -11.46
N VAL A 240 -4.05 -17.87 -10.22
CA VAL A 240 -2.70 -17.92 -9.64
C VAL A 240 -2.22 -19.37 -9.58
N ALA A 241 -3.02 -20.30 -9.07
CA ALA A 241 -2.66 -21.71 -8.98
C ALA A 241 -2.42 -22.35 -10.35
N ALA A 242 -3.15 -21.93 -11.39
CA ALA A 242 -2.96 -22.43 -12.74
C ALA A 242 -1.59 -22.06 -13.35
N LEU A 243 -1.00 -20.93 -12.95
CA LEU A 243 0.32 -20.50 -13.44
C LEU A 243 1.45 -20.82 -12.45
N ASN A 244 1.26 -20.48 -11.18
CA ASN A 244 2.22 -20.69 -10.11
C ASN A 244 1.57 -20.57 -8.72
N PRO A 245 1.23 -21.69 -8.06
CA PRO A 245 0.57 -21.67 -6.75
C PRO A 245 1.45 -21.15 -5.60
N LYS A 246 2.75 -20.95 -5.83
CA LYS A 246 3.68 -20.44 -4.82
C LYS A 246 3.59 -18.92 -4.64
N ILE A 247 2.98 -18.20 -5.59
CA ILE A 247 2.76 -16.75 -5.46
C ILE A 247 1.61 -16.52 -4.46
N PRO A 248 1.83 -15.77 -3.37
CA PRO A 248 0.77 -15.48 -2.41
C PRO A 248 -0.25 -14.49 -2.96
N VAL A 249 -1.51 -14.66 -2.55
CA VAL A 249 -2.60 -13.71 -2.78
C VAL A 249 -2.89 -12.94 -1.49
N MET A 250 -2.79 -11.62 -1.54
CA MET A 250 -3.12 -10.75 -0.42
C MET A 250 -4.57 -10.27 -0.54
N VAL A 251 -5.41 -10.61 0.43
CA VAL A 251 -6.85 -10.30 0.39
C VAL A 251 -7.14 -9.09 1.29
N GLN A 252 -7.38 -7.94 0.66
CA GLN A 252 -7.96 -6.77 1.31
C GLN A 252 -9.49 -6.94 1.31
N GLY A 253 -10.02 -7.42 2.43
CA GLY A 253 -11.41 -7.83 2.61
C GLY A 253 -12.32 -6.72 3.12
N SER A 254 -12.20 -5.49 2.59
CA SER A 254 -12.85 -4.30 3.15
C SER A 254 -12.36 -4.04 4.58
N PHE A 255 -13.27 -3.67 5.49
CA PHE A 255 -12.99 -3.39 6.89
C PHE A 255 -13.53 -4.50 7.82
N ARG A 256 -13.59 -5.73 7.32
CA ARG A 256 -13.93 -6.94 8.10
C ARG A 256 -12.65 -7.72 8.44
N PRO A 257 -12.52 -8.24 9.66
CA PRO A 257 -11.30 -8.94 10.09
C PRO A 257 -11.13 -10.28 9.35
N GLU A 258 -9.92 -10.83 9.41
CA GLU A 258 -9.59 -12.15 8.85
C GLU A 258 -10.57 -13.24 9.30
N THR A 259 -10.95 -13.26 10.58
CA THR A 259 -11.90 -14.23 11.16
C THR A 259 -13.26 -14.28 10.46
N PHE A 260 -13.73 -13.17 9.89
CA PHE A 260 -14.96 -13.13 9.09
C PHE A 260 -14.77 -13.86 7.75
N TRP A 261 -13.59 -13.71 7.14
CA TRP A 261 -13.28 -14.24 5.81
C TRP A 261 -12.71 -15.66 5.84
N SER A 262 -12.12 -16.07 6.96
CA SER A 262 -11.50 -17.39 7.15
C SER A 262 -12.39 -18.55 6.66
N PRO A 263 -13.70 -18.60 6.95
CA PRO A 263 -14.58 -19.68 6.46
C PRO A 263 -14.79 -19.73 4.94
N TYR A 264 -14.51 -18.65 4.20
CA TYR A 264 -14.74 -18.56 2.76
C TYR A 264 -13.66 -19.23 1.90
N PHE A 265 -12.52 -19.57 2.48
CA PHE A 265 -11.35 -20.07 1.75
C PHE A 265 -10.83 -21.39 2.34
N PRO A 266 -10.25 -22.30 1.53
CA PRO A 266 -9.69 -23.55 2.06
C PRO A 266 -8.38 -23.29 2.82
N SER A 267 -8.08 -24.07 3.86
CA SER A 267 -6.95 -23.81 4.78
C SER A 267 -5.56 -23.93 4.14
N ASP A 268 -5.46 -24.56 2.98
CA ASP A 268 -4.24 -24.68 2.18
C ASP A 268 -4.10 -23.57 1.12
N ALA A 269 -5.06 -22.64 1.03
CA ALA A 269 -4.93 -21.48 0.17
C ALA A 269 -3.72 -20.62 0.61
N ASN A 270 -2.89 -20.22 -0.35
CA ASN A 270 -1.74 -19.36 -0.14
C ASN A 270 -2.19 -17.88 -0.04
N ILE A 271 -2.87 -17.57 1.06
CA ILE A 271 -3.47 -16.27 1.35
C ILE A 271 -2.74 -15.58 2.50
N VAL A 272 -2.62 -14.26 2.40
CA VAL A 272 -2.40 -13.34 3.53
C VAL A 272 -3.52 -12.31 3.54
N PHE A 273 -4.06 -11.96 4.70
CA PHE A 273 -5.05 -10.88 4.80
C PHE A 273 -4.38 -9.53 4.95
N ASP A 274 -4.94 -8.54 4.25
CA ASP A 274 -4.58 -7.14 4.38
C ASP A 274 -5.64 -6.42 5.22
N SER A 275 -5.20 -5.73 6.28
CA SER A 275 -6.05 -4.90 7.13
C SER A 275 -5.55 -3.46 7.15
N HIS A 276 -6.48 -2.52 7.02
CA HIS A 276 -6.19 -1.09 7.00
C HIS A 276 -6.69 -0.42 8.28
N HIS A 277 -5.81 0.31 8.97
CA HIS A 277 -6.13 0.95 10.25
C HIS A 277 -5.79 2.44 10.22
N TYR A 278 -6.81 3.27 10.36
CA TYR A 278 -6.67 4.74 10.34
C TYR A 278 -7.37 5.40 11.51
N TYR A 279 -6.82 6.54 11.93
CA TYR A 279 -7.26 7.25 13.13
C TYR A 279 -7.73 8.67 12.87
N PHE A 280 -7.77 9.13 11.61
CA PHE A 280 -8.08 10.52 11.29
C PHE A 280 -9.59 10.82 11.22
N ALA A 281 -10.45 9.80 11.24
CA ALA A 281 -11.90 9.91 11.12
C ALA A 281 -12.63 8.79 11.89
N GLY A 282 -13.91 8.99 12.19
CA GLY A 282 -14.80 7.96 12.74
C GLY A 282 -14.59 7.53 14.19
N ARG A 283 -13.49 7.96 14.84
CA ARG A 283 -13.14 7.63 16.23
C ARG A 283 -12.67 8.89 16.99
N PRO A 284 -12.91 9.01 18.31
CA PRO A 284 -12.49 10.17 19.12
C PRO A 284 -10.99 10.11 19.47
N THR A 285 -10.15 10.01 18.46
CA THR A 285 -8.69 9.86 18.59
C THR A 285 -8.02 11.22 18.76
N THR A 286 -6.99 11.24 19.59
CA THR A 286 -6.02 12.32 19.77
C THR A 286 -4.62 11.74 19.68
N SER A 287 -3.62 12.58 19.41
CA SER A 287 -2.22 12.12 19.43
C SER A 287 -1.82 11.40 20.73
N ASP A 288 -2.44 11.73 21.87
CA ASP A 288 -2.13 11.10 23.17
C ASP A 288 -2.75 9.71 23.32
N ASN A 289 -3.94 9.48 22.74
CA ASN A 289 -4.66 8.21 22.89
C ASN A 289 -4.55 7.28 21.67
N THR A 290 -4.05 7.77 20.53
CA THR A 290 -3.82 6.94 19.32
C THR A 290 -3.04 5.66 19.60
N PRO A 291 -1.99 5.63 20.44
CA PRO A 291 -1.33 4.38 20.81
C PRO A 291 -2.29 3.34 21.42
N THR A 292 -3.25 3.75 22.26
CA THR A 292 -4.24 2.81 22.82
C THR A 292 -5.06 2.15 21.71
N PHE A 293 -5.57 2.94 20.76
CA PHE A 293 -6.31 2.41 19.61
C PHE A 293 -5.45 1.51 18.72
N ILE A 294 -4.19 1.87 18.47
CA ILE A 294 -3.25 1.01 17.73
C ILE A 294 -3.07 -0.34 18.44
N CYS A 295 -2.90 -0.34 19.76
CA CYS A 295 -2.77 -1.58 20.52
C CYS A 295 -4.03 -2.46 20.45
N GLU A 296 -5.21 -1.84 20.54
CA GLU A 296 -6.50 -2.52 20.41
C GLU A 296 -6.69 -3.13 19.02
N ASP A 297 -6.43 -2.36 17.96
CA ASP A 297 -6.53 -2.81 16.58
C ASP A 297 -5.49 -3.91 16.28
N ALA A 298 -4.27 -3.82 16.82
CA ALA A 298 -3.23 -4.84 16.64
C ALA A 298 -3.64 -6.18 17.25
N LYS A 299 -4.21 -6.15 18.46
CA LYS A 299 -4.77 -7.34 19.12
C LYS A 299 -6.02 -7.85 18.40
N GLY A 300 -6.86 -6.96 17.89
CA GLY A 300 -8.04 -7.30 17.09
C GLY A 300 -7.72 -7.88 15.71
N SER A 301 -6.50 -7.66 15.22
CA SER A 301 -6.00 -8.18 13.94
C SER A 301 -5.29 -9.53 14.06
N ILE A 302 -5.28 -10.15 15.26
CA ILE A 302 -4.74 -11.49 15.44
C ILE A 302 -5.58 -12.48 14.63
N SER A 303 -4.91 -13.26 13.79
CA SER A 303 -5.46 -14.36 13.01
C SER A 303 -6.15 -15.41 13.89
N ASP A 304 -7.19 -16.07 13.36
CA ASP A 304 -7.73 -17.30 13.98
C ASP A 304 -6.75 -18.51 13.93
N GLY A 305 -5.59 -18.33 13.31
CA GLY A 305 -4.54 -19.33 13.09
C GLY A 305 -4.53 -19.92 11.68
N LYS A 306 -5.56 -19.65 10.86
CA LYS A 306 -5.68 -20.19 9.50
C LYS A 306 -4.85 -19.39 8.51
N PHE A 307 -5.04 -18.07 8.46
CA PHE A 307 -4.33 -17.19 7.52
C PHE A 307 -3.58 -16.06 8.23
N PRO A 308 -2.34 -15.75 7.82
CA PRO A 308 -1.61 -14.61 8.34
C PRO A 308 -2.29 -13.29 8.02
N VAL A 309 -2.05 -12.27 8.85
CA VAL A 309 -2.55 -10.90 8.66
C VAL A 309 -1.36 -9.96 8.54
N PHE A 310 -1.38 -9.05 7.58
CA PHE A 310 -0.43 -7.95 7.41
C PHE A 310 -1.21 -6.63 7.42
N ILE A 311 -0.68 -5.59 8.07
CA ILE A 311 -1.33 -4.28 8.08
C ILE A 311 -0.85 -3.48 6.87
N GLY A 312 -1.53 -3.61 5.73
CA GLY A 312 -1.08 -3.03 4.46
C GLY A 312 -1.18 -1.51 4.43
N GLU A 313 -2.04 -0.90 5.25
CA GLU A 313 -2.15 0.55 5.35
C GLU A 313 -2.44 1.02 6.77
N TRP A 314 -1.73 2.07 7.18
CA TRP A 314 -2.02 2.83 8.38
C TRP A 314 -1.25 4.17 8.40
N SER A 315 -1.71 5.12 9.21
CA SER A 315 -1.00 6.37 9.49
C SER A 315 -1.31 6.89 10.89
N ILE A 316 -0.47 7.79 11.43
CA ILE A 316 -0.60 8.28 12.81
C ILE A 316 -1.49 9.52 12.99
N GLN A 317 -2.05 10.08 11.90
CA GLN A 317 -2.95 11.23 12.03
C GLN A 317 -4.17 10.82 12.87
N ALA A 318 -4.42 11.57 13.95
CA ALA A 318 -5.62 11.46 14.78
C ALA A 318 -6.72 12.40 14.28
N LEU A 319 -7.96 12.19 14.75
CA LEU A 319 -9.10 13.06 14.43
C LEU A 319 -8.88 14.49 14.94
N SER A 320 -8.31 14.64 16.14
CA SER A 320 -8.12 15.94 16.79
C SER A 320 -6.85 16.01 17.63
N ASN A 321 -6.47 17.21 18.07
CA ASN A 321 -5.32 17.43 18.96
C ASN A 321 -4.04 16.71 18.49
N ASN A 322 -3.75 16.81 17.18
CA ASN A 322 -2.52 16.30 16.62
C ASN A 322 -1.32 17.12 17.14
N THR A 323 -0.25 16.46 17.58
CA THR A 323 0.96 17.14 18.05
C THR A 323 2.23 16.61 17.38
N PHE A 324 3.19 17.50 17.14
CA PHE A 324 4.48 17.11 16.58
C PHE A 324 5.30 16.22 17.52
N ALA A 325 5.16 16.44 18.83
CA ALA A 325 5.90 15.72 19.86
C ALA A 325 5.48 14.24 19.96
N SER A 326 4.21 13.93 19.67
CA SER A 326 3.71 12.55 19.73
C SER A 326 4.07 11.72 18.50
N ARG A 327 4.56 12.32 17.40
CA ARG A 327 4.81 11.60 16.13
C ARG A 327 5.76 10.42 16.29
N ALA A 328 6.92 10.66 16.91
CA ALA A 328 7.93 9.62 17.13
C ALA A 328 7.35 8.46 17.97
N LYS A 329 6.64 8.79 19.06
CA LYS A 329 6.00 7.77 19.92
C LYS A 329 4.96 6.97 19.14
N ASN A 330 4.01 7.64 18.50
CA ASN A 330 2.88 6.98 17.82
C ASN A 330 3.34 6.10 16.65
N LEU A 331 4.35 6.56 15.89
CA LEU A 331 4.94 5.79 14.80
C LEU A 331 5.64 4.52 15.32
N ASN A 332 6.49 4.65 16.34
CA ASN A 332 7.25 3.50 16.83
C ASN A 332 6.39 2.52 17.62
N ASP A 333 5.41 3.00 18.38
CA ASP A 333 4.42 2.18 19.06
C ASP A 333 3.60 1.35 18.07
N GLY A 334 3.21 1.94 16.94
CA GLY A 334 2.51 1.21 15.89
C GLY A 334 3.40 0.19 15.19
N LEU A 335 4.58 0.58 14.71
CA LEU A 335 5.53 -0.36 14.08
C LEU A 335 5.82 -1.56 14.99
N TYR A 336 5.99 -1.32 16.30
CA TYR A 336 6.18 -2.37 17.29
C TYR A 336 4.93 -3.25 17.46
N ALA A 337 3.75 -2.67 17.69
CA ALA A 337 2.52 -3.41 17.93
C ALA A 337 2.10 -4.27 16.73
N TRP A 338 2.16 -3.73 15.51
CA TRP A 338 1.85 -4.50 14.30
C TRP A 338 2.82 -5.67 14.14
N SER A 339 4.13 -5.46 14.28
CA SER A 339 5.11 -6.55 14.20
C SER A 339 4.92 -7.61 15.30
N LYS A 340 4.46 -7.21 16.50
CA LYS A 340 4.21 -8.11 17.62
C LYS A 340 3.02 -9.03 17.38
N TYR A 341 1.91 -8.50 16.88
CA TYR A 341 0.63 -9.24 16.81
C TYR A 341 0.26 -9.76 15.41
N THR A 342 0.83 -9.19 14.35
CA THR A 342 0.56 -9.55 12.95
C THR A 342 1.88 -9.71 12.18
N GLN A 343 1.87 -9.87 10.86
CA GLN A 343 3.07 -10.02 10.05
C GLN A 343 3.86 -8.71 9.83
N GLY A 344 3.49 -7.64 10.55
CA GLY A 344 4.05 -6.31 10.41
C GLY A 344 3.13 -5.38 9.63
N SER A 345 3.69 -4.33 9.04
CA SER A 345 2.86 -3.28 8.42
C SER A 345 3.55 -2.54 7.28
N SER A 346 2.77 -1.90 6.40
CA SER A 346 3.23 -0.86 5.48
C SER A 346 2.56 0.47 5.75
N TYR A 347 3.36 1.50 6.03
CA TYR A 347 2.87 2.84 6.31
C TYR A 347 2.29 3.50 5.06
N TRP A 348 1.17 4.22 5.18
CA TRP A 348 0.67 5.11 4.13
C TRP A 348 1.16 6.53 4.42
N THR A 349 2.12 7.09 3.67
CA THR A 349 2.81 6.57 2.47
C THR A 349 4.30 7.00 2.47
N ALA A 350 5.11 6.52 1.52
CA ALA A 350 6.52 6.88 1.41
C ALA A 350 6.74 8.39 1.22
N LYS A 351 6.00 9.01 0.29
CA LYS A 351 6.07 10.45 -0.01
C LYS A 351 4.69 11.09 0.05
N PHE A 352 4.59 12.21 0.76
CA PHE A 352 3.36 12.97 0.90
C PHE A 352 3.68 14.46 1.04
N SER A 353 3.10 15.29 0.17
CA SER A 353 3.26 16.76 0.15
C SER A 353 1.93 17.51 0.22
N GLY A 354 0.84 16.85 0.63
CA GLY A 354 -0.44 17.52 0.90
C GLY A 354 -0.35 18.55 2.02
N THR A 355 -0.98 19.70 1.78
CA THR A 355 -0.87 20.90 2.61
C THR A 355 -2.09 21.15 3.49
N ASP A 356 -3.08 20.27 3.45
CA ASP A 356 -4.31 20.46 4.23
C ASP A 356 -3.98 20.44 5.73
N PRO A 357 -4.49 21.42 6.51
CA PRO A 357 -4.25 21.47 7.93
C PRO A 357 -4.91 20.28 8.63
N VAL A 358 -4.22 19.73 9.64
CA VAL A 358 -4.85 18.78 10.56
C VAL A 358 -5.45 19.52 11.74
N ASN A 359 -6.41 18.90 12.43
CA ASN A 359 -6.87 19.44 13.71
C ASN A 359 -5.75 19.26 14.75
N GLY A 360 -5.11 20.37 15.14
CA GLY A 360 -3.92 20.39 15.99
C GLY A 360 -2.76 21.13 15.31
N GLN A 361 -1.57 20.55 15.38
CA GLN A 361 -0.33 21.16 14.87
C GLN A 361 0.02 20.63 13.48
N GLY A 362 0.24 21.53 12.51
CA GLY A 362 0.79 21.21 11.20
C GLY A 362 -0.23 20.82 10.12
N THR A 363 0.27 20.13 9.10
CA THR A 363 -0.51 19.69 7.93
C THR A 363 -0.46 18.17 7.80
N GLN A 364 -1.22 17.60 6.87
CA GLN A 364 -1.18 16.17 6.59
C GLN A 364 0.25 15.67 6.25
N SER A 365 1.07 16.45 5.53
CA SER A 365 2.47 16.06 5.26
C SER A 365 3.30 15.78 6.51
N ASP A 366 2.95 16.36 7.67
CA ASP A 366 3.65 16.12 8.93
C ASP A 366 3.34 14.77 9.57
N TYR A 367 2.28 14.06 9.12
CA TYR A 367 1.79 12.81 9.71
C TYR A 367 1.69 11.65 8.71
N TRP A 368 1.76 11.92 7.40
CA TRP A 368 1.59 10.91 6.35
C TRP A 368 2.84 10.65 5.50
N ASN A 369 3.92 11.44 5.68
CA ASN A 369 5.15 11.31 4.90
C ASN A 369 6.22 10.50 5.66
N TYR A 370 6.39 9.23 5.27
CA TYR A 370 7.38 8.36 5.90
C TYR A 370 8.82 8.82 5.66
N GLU A 371 9.14 9.35 4.47
CA GLU A 371 10.48 9.89 4.19
C GLU A 371 10.84 11.08 5.09
N THR A 372 9.87 11.92 5.46
CA THR A 372 10.07 12.97 6.46
C THR A 372 10.42 12.38 7.82
N PHE A 373 9.82 11.26 8.22
CA PHE A 373 10.17 10.58 9.48
C PHE A 373 11.60 10.02 9.46
N ILE A 374 12.07 9.56 8.30
CA ILE A 374 13.47 9.17 8.09
C ILE A 374 14.39 10.38 8.29
N ASP A 375 14.07 11.51 7.64
CA ASP A 375 14.91 12.72 7.71
C ASP A 375 14.96 13.33 9.12
N LEU A 376 13.86 13.20 9.87
CA LEU A 376 13.79 13.61 11.27
C LEU A 376 14.50 12.64 12.23
N GLY A 377 14.89 11.44 11.78
CA GLY A 377 15.53 10.43 12.62
C GLY A 377 14.62 9.88 13.71
N ILE A 378 13.31 9.81 13.47
CA ILE A 378 12.32 9.41 14.50
C ILE A 378 11.82 7.97 14.36
N ILE A 379 12.46 7.15 13.53
CA ILE A 379 12.11 5.74 13.33
C ILE A 379 13.04 4.88 14.18
N ASP A 380 12.50 4.36 15.29
CA ASP A 380 13.15 3.43 16.20
C ASP A 380 12.09 2.57 16.92
N PRO A 381 11.56 1.51 16.28
CA PRO A 381 10.57 0.63 16.90
C PRO A 381 11.08 -0.08 18.17
N ALA A 382 12.39 -0.19 18.36
CA ALA A 382 12.97 -0.79 19.55
C ALA A 382 12.81 0.09 20.80
N SER A 383 12.60 1.40 20.62
CA SER A 383 12.24 2.32 21.72
C SER A 383 10.88 2.01 22.36
N SER A 384 10.01 1.26 21.67
CA SER A 384 8.68 0.87 22.14
C SER A 384 8.62 -0.54 22.75
N VAL A 385 9.77 -1.14 23.07
CA VAL A 385 9.80 -2.43 23.80
C VAL A 385 9.01 -2.32 25.11
N GLY A 386 8.03 -3.20 25.28
CA GLY A 386 7.11 -3.20 26.43
C GLY A 386 5.80 -2.43 26.21
N PHE A 387 5.67 -1.69 25.11
CA PHE A 387 4.39 -1.14 24.67
C PHE A 387 3.41 -2.28 24.31
N CYS A 388 2.11 -2.01 24.49
CA CYS A 388 1.01 -2.93 24.16
C CYS A 388 1.26 -4.36 24.67
N PRO A 389 1.32 -4.59 26.00
CA PRO A 389 1.66 -5.89 26.59
C PRO A 389 0.70 -7.01 26.19
#